data_AF-A0A2H0VIU7-F1
#
_entry.id   AF-A0A2H0VIU7-F1
#
_cell.length_a   1.000
_cell.length_b   1.000
_cell.length_c   1.000
_cell.angle_alpha   90.00
_cell.angle_beta   90.00
_cell.angle_gamma   90.00
#
_symmetry.space_group_name_H-M   'P 1'
#
loop_
_entity.id
_entity.type
_entity.pdbx_description
1 polymer ?
#
loop_
_entity_poly.entity_id
_entity_poly.type
_entity_poly.pdbx_seq_one_letter_code
_entity_poly.pdbx_strand_id
1 'polypeptide(L)'
;MKKIIKTSNLIYTLTVVVIILIALFVLWQTDKTPRYNNQNNTNDNIAKQENVNSSNKNFENNNHSTLVFPVAEFKERITKKSFGTYVNPNDSPVSPERFQGYHTGVDVEYADITTDVAVVAIADGLIVFSGRVSGYGGLVVIRHNIDGKSYLVFYGHLNPSSLLAKDASISAGQEIGQLGQAYSSEIDGERRHLHLAVYTGSDINMLGYTQTKEGLSKWIDPLTLWP
;
A
#
# COMPACT_ATOMS: atom_id res chain seq x y z
N MET A 1 35.87 13.39 -58.06
CA MET A 1 36.56 13.30 -56.75
C MET A 1 35.56 13.49 -55.62
N LYS A 2 35.23 12.45 -54.85
CA LYS A 2 34.50 12.57 -53.57
C LYS A 2 35.26 11.78 -52.51
N LYS A 3 35.61 12.46 -51.41
CA LYS A 3 36.50 12.00 -50.34
C LYS A 3 35.96 10.73 -49.67
N ILE A 4 36.77 9.67 -49.65
CA ILE A 4 36.58 8.51 -48.78
C ILE A 4 36.95 8.97 -47.37
N ILE A 5 35.95 9.21 -46.52
CA ILE A 5 36.17 9.48 -45.09
C ILE A 5 36.48 8.13 -44.45
N LYS A 6 37.67 8.01 -43.84
CA LYS A 6 38.12 6.81 -43.11
C LYS A 6 37.10 6.49 -42.01
N THR A 7 36.31 5.43 -42.21
CA THR A 7 35.26 4.94 -41.29
C THR A 7 35.80 4.51 -39.93
N SER A 8 37.10 4.23 -39.82
CA SER A 8 37.75 3.85 -38.56
C SER A 8 37.63 4.93 -37.49
N ASN A 9 37.86 6.20 -37.84
CA ASN A 9 37.90 7.29 -36.85
C ASN A 9 36.51 7.59 -36.28
N LEU A 10 35.46 7.41 -37.07
CA LEU A 10 34.07 7.65 -36.66
C LEU A 10 33.60 6.62 -35.62
N ILE A 11 33.99 5.35 -35.80
CA ILE A 11 33.66 4.27 -34.85
C ILE A 11 34.37 4.50 -33.51
N TYR A 12 35.65 4.88 -33.52
CA TYR A 12 36.39 5.20 -32.29
C TYR A 12 35.81 6.43 -31.57
N THR A 13 35.37 7.46 -32.28
CA THR A 13 34.72 8.61 -31.63
C THR A 13 33.38 8.23 -31.01
N LEU A 14 32.61 7.35 -31.66
CA LEU A 14 31.31 6.93 -31.15
C LEU A 14 31.46 6.08 -29.88
N THR A 15 32.45 5.17 -29.83
CA THR A 15 32.69 4.33 -28.65
C THR A 15 33.17 5.14 -27.44
N VAL A 16 34.06 6.11 -27.65
CA VAL A 16 34.54 7.00 -26.57
C VAL A 16 33.40 7.83 -25.99
N VAL A 17 32.51 8.37 -26.84
CA VAL A 17 31.34 9.15 -26.37
C VAL A 17 30.40 8.28 -25.54
N VAL A 18 30.12 7.04 -25.96
CA VAL A 18 29.26 6.12 -25.19
C VAL A 18 29.86 5.80 -23.82
N ILE A 19 31.18 5.57 -23.73
CA ILE A 19 31.86 5.30 -22.45
C ILE A 19 31.77 6.51 -21.52
N ILE A 20 31.96 7.73 -22.05
CA ILE A 20 31.82 8.96 -21.25
C ILE A 20 30.39 9.12 -20.73
N LEU A 21 29.38 8.86 -21.56
CA LEU A 21 27.98 8.94 -21.14
C LEU A 21 27.63 7.91 -20.05
N ILE A 22 28.17 6.69 -20.14
CA ILE A 22 28.00 5.66 -19.10
C ILE A 22 28.69 6.10 -17.81
N ALA A 23 29.91 6.64 -17.87
CA ALA A 23 30.64 7.13 -16.70
C ALA A 23 29.90 8.28 -16.01
N LEU A 24 29.36 9.23 -16.78
CA LEU A 24 28.55 10.33 -16.26
C LEU A 24 27.24 9.83 -15.62
N PHE A 25 26.60 8.81 -16.20
CA PHE A 25 25.41 8.19 -15.63
C PHE A 25 25.70 7.48 -14.29
N VAL A 26 26.83 6.79 -14.19
CA VAL A 26 27.28 6.15 -12.93
C VAL A 26 27.59 7.19 -11.86
N LEU A 27 28.30 8.27 -12.22
CA LEU A 27 28.59 9.37 -11.29
C LEU A 27 27.32 10.08 -10.82
N TRP A 28 26.35 10.28 -11.71
CA TRP A 28 25.04 10.84 -11.36
C TRP A 28 24.25 9.95 -10.39
N GLN A 29 24.39 8.63 -10.47
CA GLN A 29 23.78 7.73 -9.48
C GLN A 29 24.46 7.83 -8.10
N THR A 30 25.77 8.04 -8.04
CA THR A 30 26.48 8.14 -6.75
C THR A 30 26.10 9.40 -5.95
N ASP A 31 25.75 10.49 -6.63
CA ASP A 31 25.37 11.75 -5.98
C ASP A 31 23.97 11.72 -5.34
N LYS A 32 23.13 10.72 -5.66
CA LYS A 32 21.77 10.58 -5.10
C LYS A 32 21.69 9.69 -3.86
N THR A 33 22.82 9.26 -3.32
CA THR A 33 22.84 8.51 -2.06
C THR A 33 22.85 9.48 -0.87
N PRO A 34 21.82 9.50 0.00
CA PRO A 34 21.89 10.30 1.21
C PRO A 34 22.98 9.73 2.12
N ARG A 35 23.97 10.58 2.46
CA ARG A 35 25.01 10.28 3.45
C ARG A 35 24.36 10.18 4.84
N TYR A 36 24.23 8.96 5.35
CA TYR A 36 23.91 8.71 6.76
C TYR A 36 25.12 9.12 7.62
N ASN A 37 25.07 10.30 8.22
CA ASN A 37 26.06 10.74 9.20
C ASN A 37 25.77 10.09 10.56
N ASN A 38 26.60 9.13 10.94
CA ASN A 38 26.62 8.59 12.29
C ASN A 38 27.70 9.32 13.12
N GLN A 39 27.32 10.38 13.84
CA GLN A 39 28.17 10.93 14.90
C GLN A 39 27.95 10.14 16.18
N ASN A 40 28.75 9.09 16.37
CA ASN A 40 29.00 8.52 17.69
C ASN A 40 29.93 9.47 18.45
N ASN A 41 29.37 10.26 19.36
CA ASN A 41 30.16 11.00 20.35
C ASN A 41 30.54 10.04 21.49
N THR A 42 31.76 9.51 21.44
CA THR A 42 32.46 9.01 22.63
C THR A 42 33.20 10.19 23.27
N ASN A 43 32.83 10.53 24.50
CA ASN A 43 33.73 11.23 25.41
C ASN A 43 33.58 10.61 26.80
N ASP A 44 34.57 9.80 27.15
CA ASP A 44 34.91 9.46 28.52
C ASP A 44 35.09 10.73 29.34
N ASN A 45 34.42 10.80 30.49
CA ASN A 45 34.90 11.57 31.63
C ASN A 45 34.44 10.89 32.94
N ILE A 46 35.43 10.32 33.61
CA ILE A 46 35.38 9.76 34.95
C ILE A 46 35.17 10.88 35.98
N ALA A 47 34.20 10.68 36.89
CA ALA A 47 34.20 11.01 38.32
C ALA A 47 32.93 11.74 38.82
N LYS A 48 32.01 10.97 39.43
CA LYS A 48 31.67 11.01 40.87
C LYS A 48 30.34 10.29 41.12
N GLN A 49 30.36 9.37 42.08
CA GLN A 49 29.22 8.62 42.60
C GLN A 49 28.16 9.55 43.20
N GLU A 50 26.89 9.18 43.05
CA GLU A 50 25.99 8.95 44.20
C GLU A 50 24.78 8.09 43.79
N ASN A 51 24.33 7.27 44.74
CA ASN A 51 23.33 6.19 44.66
C ASN A 51 21.93 6.67 44.23
N VAL A 52 21.17 5.79 43.56
CA VAL A 52 19.92 5.15 44.09
C VAL A 52 19.03 4.65 42.92
N ASN A 53 18.68 3.36 43.02
CA ASN A 53 17.58 2.63 42.37
C ASN A 53 17.61 2.35 40.86
N SER A 54 18.32 1.27 40.57
CA SER A 54 17.94 0.27 39.58
C SER A 54 16.45 -0.07 39.67
N SER A 55 15.65 0.48 38.76
CA SER A 55 14.36 -0.10 38.39
C SER A 55 14.57 -0.77 37.04
N ASN A 56 14.70 -2.09 37.15
CA ASN A 56 14.77 -3.04 36.06
C ASN A 56 13.51 -2.90 35.20
N LYS A 57 13.51 -1.99 34.21
CA LYS A 57 12.52 -2.02 33.13
C LYS A 57 12.94 -3.15 32.22
N ASN A 58 12.31 -4.30 32.43
CA ASN A 58 12.20 -5.34 31.43
C ASN A 58 11.82 -4.67 30.10
N PHE A 59 12.76 -4.60 29.16
CA PHE A 59 12.43 -4.38 27.77
C PHE A 59 11.72 -5.66 27.32
N GLU A 60 10.42 -5.71 27.52
CA GLU A 60 9.59 -6.57 26.70
C GLU A 60 9.77 -6.08 25.27
N ASN A 61 10.43 -6.90 24.45
CA ASN A 61 10.37 -6.81 23.00
C ASN A 61 8.92 -7.10 22.58
N ASN A 62 8.05 -6.11 22.77
CA ASN A 62 6.71 -6.09 22.23
C ASN A 62 6.85 -5.81 20.74
N ASN A 63 7.17 -6.85 19.97
CA ASN A 63 7.09 -6.92 18.52
C ASN A 63 5.62 -6.82 18.05
N HIS A 64 4.90 -5.80 18.52
CA HIS A 64 3.57 -5.50 18.02
C HIS A 64 3.73 -4.82 16.67
N SER A 65 3.05 -5.34 15.65
CA SER A 65 3.06 -4.68 14.35
C SER A 65 2.43 -3.31 14.50
N THR A 66 3.12 -2.25 14.08
CA THR A 66 2.56 -0.90 14.13
C THR A 66 1.57 -0.76 12.99
N LEU A 67 0.28 -0.72 13.30
CA LEU A 67 -0.77 -0.52 12.32
C LEU A 67 -1.02 0.96 12.07
N VAL A 68 -1.21 1.30 10.80
CA VAL A 68 -1.61 2.65 10.38
C VAL A 68 -2.94 2.60 9.65
N PHE A 69 -3.73 3.66 9.73
CA PHE A 69 -4.94 3.75 8.93
C PHE A 69 -4.59 3.92 7.45
N PRO A 70 -5.32 3.25 6.53
CA PRO A 70 -4.98 3.24 5.10
C PRO A 70 -5.28 4.57 4.42
N VAL A 71 -6.12 5.41 5.01
CA VAL A 71 -6.56 6.73 4.53
C VAL A 71 -6.87 7.63 5.72
N ALA A 72 -6.99 8.95 5.49
CA ALA A 72 -7.44 9.89 6.51
C ALA A 72 -8.88 9.59 6.98
N GLU A 73 -9.25 9.99 8.20
CA GLU A 73 -10.64 9.89 8.70
C GLU A 73 -11.27 8.49 8.49
N PHE A 74 -10.45 7.44 8.59
CA PHE A 74 -10.80 6.10 8.15
C PHE A 74 -12.06 5.56 8.84
N LYS A 75 -12.15 5.71 10.17
CA LYS A 75 -13.30 5.20 10.93
C LYS A 75 -14.55 6.06 10.67
N GLU A 76 -14.37 7.37 10.58
CA GLU A 76 -15.44 8.37 10.45
C GLU A 76 -16.12 8.32 9.08
N ARG A 77 -15.38 7.92 8.04
CA ARG A 77 -15.88 7.87 6.66
C ARG A 77 -16.56 6.54 6.29
N ILE A 78 -16.60 5.56 7.19
CA ILE A 78 -17.38 4.32 7.00
C ILE A 78 -18.85 4.59 7.34
N THR A 79 -19.58 5.17 6.40
CA THR A 79 -20.93 5.70 6.64
C THR A 79 -22.05 4.96 5.91
N LYS A 80 -21.72 4.14 4.89
CA LYS A 80 -22.73 3.46 4.05
C LYS A 80 -22.67 1.95 4.11
N LYS A 81 -21.52 1.34 3.80
CA LYS A 81 -21.36 -0.12 3.76
C LYS A 81 -20.28 -0.59 4.74
N SER A 82 -20.73 -1.06 5.90
CA SER A 82 -19.87 -1.69 6.90
C SER A 82 -19.72 -3.19 6.64
N PHE A 83 -18.76 -3.82 7.31
CA PHE A 83 -18.56 -5.27 7.27
C PHE A 83 -19.86 -6.03 7.60
N GLY A 84 -20.16 -7.07 6.83
CA GLY A 84 -21.32 -7.93 7.04
C GLY A 84 -22.67 -7.27 6.77
N THR A 85 -22.70 -6.05 6.22
CA THR A 85 -23.94 -5.43 5.75
C THR A 85 -24.46 -6.23 4.55
N TYR A 86 -25.71 -6.67 4.60
CA TYR A 86 -26.35 -7.29 3.45
C TYR A 86 -26.84 -6.20 2.49
N VAL A 87 -26.47 -6.31 1.21
CA VAL A 87 -26.93 -5.39 0.16
C VAL A 87 -27.65 -6.16 -0.92
N ASN A 88 -28.56 -5.48 -1.61
CA ASN A 88 -29.14 -5.92 -2.87
C ASN A 88 -29.60 -4.71 -3.70
N PRO A 89 -29.90 -4.87 -5.00
CA PRO A 89 -30.29 -3.76 -5.87
C PRO A 89 -31.50 -2.93 -5.42
N ASN A 90 -32.40 -3.50 -4.61
CA ASN A 90 -33.63 -2.83 -4.16
C ASN A 90 -33.50 -2.19 -2.78
N ASP A 91 -32.56 -2.66 -1.97
CA ASP A 91 -32.40 -2.29 -0.56
C ASP A 91 -30.91 -2.31 -0.20
N SER A 92 -30.24 -1.24 -0.61
CA SER A 92 -28.83 -0.96 -0.32
C SER A 92 -28.71 0.48 0.17
N PRO A 93 -27.81 0.79 1.11
CA PRO A 93 -27.48 2.16 1.52
C PRO A 93 -26.95 3.05 0.37
N VAL A 94 -26.65 2.44 -0.78
CA VAL A 94 -26.16 3.10 -2.00
C VAL A 94 -27.10 2.74 -3.14
N SER A 95 -27.46 3.71 -3.98
CA SER A 95 -28.28 3.50 -5.17
C SER A 95 -27.71 4.26 -6.37
N PRO A 96 -27.64 3.65 -7.58
CA PRO A 96 -27.99 2.27 -7.87
C PRO A 96 -27.01 1.27 -7.23
N GLU A 97 -27.52 0.09 -6.85
CA GLU A 97 -26.73 -1.04 -6.38
C GLU A 97 -26.77 -2.16 -7.42
N ARG A 98 -25.62 -2.76 -7.72
CA ARG A 98 -25.50 -3.86 -8.70
C ARG A 98 -25.03 -5.17 -8.07
N PHE A 99 -24.62 -5.15 -6.81
CA PHE A 99 -24.19 -6.32 -6.07
C PHE A 99 -25.31 -6.86 -5.16
N GLN A 100 -25.18 -8.12 -4.80
CA GLN A 100 -26.06 -8.78 -3.83
C GLN A 100 -25.24 -9.69 -2.93
N GLY A 101 -25.46 -9.57 -1.61
CA GLY A 101 -24.82 -10.39 -0.59
C GLY A 101 -24.34 -9.60 0.61
N TYR A 102 -23.68 -10.30 1.54
CA TYR A 102 -23.02 -9.75 2.70
C TYR A 102 -21.65 -9.19 2.32
N HIS A 103 -21.43 -7.92 2.62
CA HIS A 103 -20.19 -7.21 2.31
C HIS A 103 -19.00 -7.76 3.11
N THR A 104 -17.90 -8.10 2.42
CA THR A 104 -16.72 -8.74 3.03
C THR A 104 -15.71 -7.78 3.65
N GLY A 105 -15.93 -6.47 3.47
CA GLY A 105 -15.04 -5.42 3.95
C GLY A 105 -15.81 -4.21 4.45
N VAL A 106 -15.14 -3.05 4.47
CA VAL A 106 -15.74 -1.75 4.74
C VAL A 106 -15.49 -0.82 3.56
N ASP A 107 -16.47 0.05 3.31
CA ASP A 107 -16.34 1.13 2.34
C ASP A 107 -16.13 2.47 3.05
N VAL A 108 -15.00 3.10 2.79
CA VAL A 108 -14.61 4.40 3.36
C VAL A 108 -14.94 5.49 2.34
N GLU A 109 -15.94 6.32 2.62
CA GLU A 109 -16.50 7.28 1.65
C GLU A 109 -15.61 8.51 1.38
N TYR A 110 -15.42 8.82 0.11
CA TYR A 110 -14.65 9.98 -0.37
C TYR A 110 -15.35 10.71 -1.53
N ALA A 111 -16.67 10.53 -1.67
CA ALA A 111 -17.45 11.13 -2.74
C ALA A 111 -17.51 12.68 -2.66
N ASP A 112 -17.29 13.25 -1.48
CA ASP A 112 -17.21 14.69 -1.20
C ASP A 112 -15.83 15.29 -1.52
N ILE A 113 -14.81 14.47 -1.73
CA ILE A 113 -13.43 14.91 -1.95
C ILE A 113 -13.10 14.92 -3.44
N THR A 114 -12.58 16.05 -3.92
CA THR A 114 -12.21 16.26 -5.34
C THR A 114 -10.70 16.21 -5.60
N THR A 115 -9.87 16.33 -4.57
CA THR A 115 -8.40 16.20 -4.65
C THR A 115 -7.96 14.74 -4.64
N ASP A 116 -6.70 14.46 -4.90
CA ASP A 116 -6.14 13.12 -4.79
C ASP A 116 -6.24 12.61 -3.33
N VAL A 117 -6.52 11.32 -3.19
CA VAL A 117 -6.60 10.62 -1.90
C VAL A 117 -5.65 9.45 -1.98
N ALA A 118 -4.49 9.60 -1.33
CA ALA A 118 -3.49 8.54 -1.23
C ALA A 118 -4.00 7.41 -0.33
N VAL A 119 -3.77 6.17 -0.76
CA VAL A 119 -4.03 4.96 0.02
C VAL A 119 -2.70 4.34 0.40
N VAL A 120 -2.52 4.06 1.69
CA VAL A 120 -1.29 3.49 2.24
C VAL A 120 -1.52 2.08 2.78
N ALA A 121 -0.45 1.28 2.82
CA ALA A 121 -0.49 -0.04 3.42
C ALA A 121 -0.66 0.05 4.95
N ILE A 122 -1.56 -0.76 5.50
CA ILE A 122 -1.86 -0.73 6.94
C ILE A 122 -0.73 -1.28 7.83
N ALA A 123 0.15 -2.10 7.26
CA ALA A 123 1.26 -2.77 7.93
C ALA A 123 2.37 -3.09 6.92
N ASP A 124 3.51 -3.56 7.40
CA ASP A 124 4.54 -4.14 6.54
C ASP A 124 3.99 -5.37 5.79
N GLY A 125 4.45 -5.60 4.57
CA GLY A 125 3.96 -6.73 3.78
C GLY A 125 4.58 -6.89 2.39
N LEU A 126 3.99 -7.80 1.63
CA LEU A 126 4.34 -8.09 0.24
C LEU A 126 3.10 -7.94 -0.65
N ILE A 127 3.19 -7.15 -1.71
CA ILE A 127 2.11 -7.07 -2.70
C ILE A 127 2.01 -8.41 -3.44
N VAL A 128 0.93 -9.14 -3.20
CA VAL A 128 0.67 -10.44 -3.85
C VAL A 128 -0.21 -10.32 -5.09
N PHE A 129 -0.91 -9.19 -5.26
CA PHE A 129 -1.63 -8.84 -6.48
C PHE A 129 -1.68 -7.32 -6.67
N SER A 130 -1.59 -6.88 -7.92
CA SER A 130 -1.80 -5.50 -8.33
C SER A 130 -2.33 -5.48 -9.76
N GLY A 131 -3.48 -4.84 -9.98
CA GLY A 131 -4.10 -4.76 -11.30
C GLY A 131 -5.58 -4.39 -11.26
N ARG A 132 -6.24 -4.43 -12.43
CA ARG A 132 -7.67 -4.12 -12.55
C ARG A 132 -8.51 -5.39 -12.47
N VAL A 133 -9.57 -5.36 -11.67
CA VAL A 133 -10.52 -6.47 -11.44
C VAL A 133 -11.95 -5.95 -11.55
N SER A 134 -12.80 -6.69 -12.26
CA SER A 134 -14.23 -6.36 -12.36
C SER A 134 -14.86 -6.28 -10.96
N GLY A 135 -15.68 -5.25 -10.72
CA GLY A 135 -16.28 -4.98 -9.42
C GLY A 135 -15.38 -4.18 -8.46
N TYR A 136 -14.05 -4.24 -8.60
CA TYR A 136 -13.12 -3.47 -7.76
C TYR A 136 -12.52 -2.25 -8.48
N GLY A 137 -12.43 -2.28 -9.80
CA GLY A 137 -11.54 -1.36 -10.49
C GLY A 137 -10.08 -1.71 -10.23
N GLY A 138 -9.24 -0.71 -9.92
CA GLY A 138 -7.88 -0.97 -9.44
C GLY A 138 -7.90 -1.65 -8.06
N LEU A 139 -7.17 -2.75 -7.95
CA LEU A 139 -7.05 -3.58 -6.76
C LEU A 139 -5.59 -3.85 -6.45
N VAL A 140 -5.20 -3.61 -5.21
CA VAL A 140 -3.95 -4.10 -4.61
C VAL A 140 -4.33 -5.10 -3.53
N VAL A 141 -3.64 -6.25 -3.49
CA VAL A 141 -3.75 -7.21 -2.39
C VAL A 141 -2.38 -7.39 -1.77
N ILE A 142 -2.30 -7.16 -0.47
CA ILE A 142 -1.05 -7.25 0.28
C ILE A 142 -1.16 -8.38 1.30
N ARG A 143 -0.14 -9.22 1.35
CA ARG A 143 0.04 -10.18 2.43
C ARG A 143 0.80 -9.49 3.55
N HIS A 144 0.14 -9.33 4.69
CA HIS A 144 0.73 -8.79 5.91
C HIS A 144 0.95 -9.90 6.92
N ASN A 145 1.98 -9.73 7.76
CA ASN A 145 2.10 -10.47 9.02
C ASN A 145 1.83 -9.48 10.16
N ILE A 146 0.70 -9.64 10.84
CA ILE A 146 0.27 -8.78 11.94
C ILE A 146 0.21 -9.68 13.17
N ASP A 147 1.07 -9.40 14.15
CA ASP A 147 1.18 -10.12 15.42
C ASP A 147 1.29 -11.64 15.25
N GLY A 148 2.12 -12.07 14.29
CA GLY A 148 2.39 -13.47 14.00
C GLY A 148 1.33 -14.17 13.15
N LYS A 149 0.30 -13.46 12.70
CA LYS A 149 -0.78 -13.99 11.84
C LYS A 149 -0.68 -13.39 10.44
N SER A 150 -0.83 -14.26 9.43
CA SER A 150 -0.88 -13.85 8.03
C SER A 150 -2.28 -13.39 7.65
N TYR A 151 -2.38 -12.22 7.05
CA TYR A 151 -3.62 -11.67 6.50
C TYR A 151 -3.42 -11.28 5.04
N LEU A 152 -4.45 -11.49 4.21
CA LEU A 152 -4.56 -10.87 2.90
C LEU A 152 -5.49 -9.66 3.04
N VAL A 153 -4.96 -8.47 2.75
CA VAL A 153 -5.72 -7.21 2.80
C VAL A 153 -5.91 -6.68 1.40
N PHE A 154 -7.16 -6.39 1.06
CA PHE A 154 -7.62 -5.96 -0.25
C PHE A 154 -7.89 -4.47 -0.21
N TYR A 155 -7.33 -3.73 -1.17
CA TYR A 155 -7.47 -2.29 -1.32
C TYR A 155 -8.07 -2.02 -2.70
N GLY A 156 -9.40 -1.82 -2.75
CA GLY A 156 -10.18 -1.65 -3.98
C GLY A 156 -10.46 -0.20 -4.35
N HIS A 157 -11.02 -0.01 -5.55
CA HIS A 157 -11.41 1.27 -6.14
C HIS A 157 -10.26 2.28 -6.26
N LEU A 158 -9.06 1.75 -6.47
CA LEU A 158 -7.86 2.53 -6.74
C LEU A 158 -7.79 2.91 -8.24
N ASN A 159 -7.07 3.98 -8.56
CA ASN A 159 -6.67 4.32 -9.92
C ASN A 159 -5.63 3.28 -10.40
N PRO A 160 -5.92 2.47 -11.43
CA PRO A 160 -5.01 1.43 -11.94
C PRO A 160 -3.64 1.94 -12.39
N SER A 161 -3.53 3.21 -12.78
CA SER A 161 -2.27 3.82 -13.22
C SER A 161 -1.35 4.23 -12.06
N SER A 162 -1.88 4.25 -10.83
CA SER A 162 -1.16 4.65 -9.61
C SER A 162 -0.62 3.48 -8.80
N LEU A 163 -0.95 2.23 -9.17
CA LEU A 163 -0.69 1.07 -8.33
C LEU A 163 0.79 0.71 -8.28
N LEU A 164 1.28 0.40 -7.07
CA LEU A 164 2.57 -0.26 -6.94
C LEU A 164 2.53 -1.68 -7.52
N ALA A 165 3.68 -2.13 -8.03
CA ALA A 165 3.80 -3.40 -8.72
C ALA A 165 3.67 -4.59 -7.75
N LYS A 166 3.19 -5.72 -8.30
CA LYS A 166 3.24 -7.03 -7.62
C LYS A 166 4.69 -7.37 -7.23
N ASP A 167 4.84 -8.15 -6.16
CA ASP A 167 6.09 -8.65 -5.59
C ASP A 167 6.96 -7.56 -4.94
N ALA A 168 6.47 -6.32 -4.85
CA ALA A 168 7.09 -5.27 -4.06
C ALA A 168 6.90 -5.52 -2.55
N SER A 169 8.00 -5.41 -1.79
CA SER A 169 7.95 -5.28 -0.32
C SER A 169 7.49 -3.87 0.04
N ILE A 170 6.60 -3.78 1.02
CA ILE A 170 5.94 -2.54 1.41
C ILE A 170 6.08 -2.35 2.91
N SER A 171 6.38 -1.12 3.33
CA SER A 171 6.35 -0.72 4.73
C SER A 171 4.98 -0.17 5.13
N ALA A 172 4.62 -0.30 6.41
CA ALA A 172 3.46 0.37 6.97
C ALA A 172 3.49 1.88 6.64
N GLY A 173 2.39 2.40 6.11
CA GLY A 173 2.25 3.82 5.74
C GLY A 173 2.84 4.19 4.38
N GLN A 174 3.45 3.25 3.66
CA GLN A 174 3.88 3.50 2.28
C GLN A 174 2.66 3.56 1.35
N GLU A 175 2.61 4.58 0.48
CA GLU A 175 1.57 4.73 -0.54
C GLU A 175 1.61 3.56 -1.53
N ILE A 176 0.46 2.93 -1.75
CA ILE A 176 0.28 1.79 -2.66
C ILE A 176 -0.54 2.13 -3.90
N GLY A 177 -1.17 3.31 -3.90
CA GLY A 177 -1.95 3.86 -4.97
C GLY A 177 -2.84 5.01 -4.47
N GLN A 178 -3.66 5.52 -5.37
CA GLN A 178 -4.60 6.62 -5.10
C GLN A 178 -6.02 6.15 -5.41
N LEU A 179 -7.02 6.71 -4.72
CA LEU A 179 -8.42 6.45 -5.07
C LEU A 179 -8.71 6.92 -6.49
N GLY A 180 -9.40 6.08 -7.26
CA GLY A 180 -9.82 6.43 -8.61
C GLY A 180 -10.89 7.50 -8.66
N GLN A 181 -11.13 8.02 -9.85
CA GLN A 181 -12.13 9.05 -10.08
C GLN A 181 -13.56 8.48 -9.93
N ALA A 182 -14.44 9.17 -9.19
CA ALA A 182 -15.83 8.77 -9.02
C ALA A 182 -16.53 8.47 -10.36
N TYR A 183 -17.27 7.37 -10.43
CA TYR A 183 -18.10 6.92 -11.56
C TYR A 183 -17.34 6.69 -12.87
N SER A 184 -16.01 6.66 -12.82
CA SER A 184 -15.17 6.38 -13.97
C SER A 184 -15.16 4.90 -14.31
N SER A 185 -14.80 4.59 -15.55
CA SER A 185 -14.64 3.20 -15.98
C SER A 185 -13.50 2.49 -15.22
N GLU A 186 -12.46 3.20 -14.80
CA GLU A 186 -11.32 2.63 -14.08
C GLU A 186 -11.70 2.03 -12.73
N ILE A 187 -12.69 2.61 -12.03
CA ILE A 187 -13.27 2.05 -10.79
C ILE A 187 -14.62 1.35 -11.02
N ASP A 188 -14.87 0.94 -12.26
CA ASP A 188 -16.03 0.14 -12.66
C ASP A 188 -17.38 0.84 -12.42
N GLY A 189 -17.40 2.17 -12.57
CA GLY A 189 -18.60 2.99 -12.41
C GLY A 189 -19.01 3.22 -10.96
N GLU A 190 -18.18 2.82 -9.99
CA GLU A 190 -18.48 3.01 -8.57
C GLU A 190 -18.28 4.44 -8.10
N ARG A 191 -18.93 4.78 -6.99
CA ARG A 191 -18.65 6.00 -6.22
C ARG A 191 -17.21 6.02 -5.75
N ARG A 192 -16.66 7.20 -5.46
CA ARG A 192 -15.30 7.30 -4.90
C ARG A 192 -15.27 6.86 -3.44
N HIS A 193 -14.56 5.76 -3.18
CA HIS A 193 -14.34 5.22 -1.84
C HIS A 193 -13.15 4.28 -1.83
N LEU A 194 -12.62 3.96 -0.66
CA LEU A 194 -11.76 2.79 -0.47
C LEU A 194 -12.64 1.61 -0.08
N HIS A 195 -12.55 0.50 -0.80
CA HIS A 195 -12.99 -0.80 -0.29
C HIS A 195 -11.82 -1.48 0.40
N LEU A 196 -11.94 -1.73 1.72
CA LEU A 196 -10.93 -2.42 2.51
C LEU A 196 -11.51 -3.73 3.05
N ALA A 197 -10.94 -4.87 2.66
CA ALA A 197 -11.32 -6.18 3.19
C ALA A 197 -10.12 -6.93 3.74
N VAL A 198 -10.34 -7.73 4.79
CA VAL A 198 -9.29 -8.49 5.46
C VAL A 198 -9.68 -9.96 5.51
N TYR A 199 -8.81 -10.80 4.96
CA TYR A 199 -9.04 -12.23 4.77
C TYR A 199 -7.98 -13.07 5.47
N THR A 200 -8.41 -14.14 6.12
CA THR A 200 -7.55 -15.06 6.89
C THR A 200 -7.10 -16.30 6.11
N GLY A 201 -7.56 -16.48 4.87
CA GLY A 201 -7.14 -17.60 4.02
C GLY A 201 -5.75 -17.38 3.38
N SER A 202 -5.14 -18.47 2.93
CA SER A 202 -3.81 -18.48 2.29
C SER A 202 -3.83 -17.99 0.84
N ASP A 203 -4.88 -18.34 0.11
CA ASP A 203 -5.07 -18.02 -1.29
C ASP A 203 -5.94 -16.78 -1.46
N ILE A 204 -5.67 -16.02 -2.53
CA ILE A 204 -6.41 -14.81 -2.83
C ILE A 204 -7.86 -15.18 -3.17
N ASN A 205 -8.79 -14.67 -2.37
CA ASN A 205 -10.22 -14.73 -2.61
C ASN A 205 -10.74 -13.31 -2.86
N MET A 206 -11.12 -13.00 -4.09
CA MET A 206 -11.55 -11.64 -4.48
C MET A 206 -13.06 -11.42 -4.30
N LEU A 207 -13.76 -12.20 -3.49
CA LEU A 207 -15.19 -11.96 -3.24
C LEU A 207 -15.38 -10.66 -2.43
N GLY A 208 -16.00 -9.65 -3.05
CA GLY A 208 -16.46 -8.45 -2.33
C GLY A 208 -17.76 -8.68 -1.54
N TYR A 209 -18.49 -9.75 -1.88
CA TYR A 209 -19.75 -10.13 -1.25
C TYR A 209 -19.87 -11.65 -1.12
N THR A 210 -20.43 -12.12 0.00
CA THR A 210 -20.80 -13.54 0.20
C THR A 210 -22.31 -13.69 0.25
N GLN A 211 -22.85 -14.78 -0.30
CA GLN A 211 -24.30 -14.97 -0.35
C GLN A 211 -24.91 -15.32 1.02
N THR A 212 -24.11 -15.87 1.93
CA THR A 212 -24.54 -16.24 3.29
C THR A 212 -23.63 -15.60 4.34
N LYS A 213 -24.12 -15.52 5.58
CA LYS A 213 -23.33 -15.04 6.72
C LYS A 213 -22.16 -15.97 7.02
N GLU A 214 -22.34 -17.28 6.85
CA GLU A 214 -21.27 -18.28 7.04
C GLU A 214 -20.12 -18.05 6.05
N GLY A 215 -20.40 -17.48 4.87
CA GLY A 215 -19.39 -17.06 3.92
C GLY A 215 -18.42 -16.01 4.47
N LEU A 216 -18.83 -15.22 5.48
CA LEU A 216 -17.97 -14.25 6.15
C LEU A 216 -16.97 -14.91 7.13
N SER A 217 -17.06 -16.21 7.40
CA SER A 217 -16.27 -16.87 8.46
C SER A 217 -14.74 -16.72 8.34
N LYS A 218 -14.22 -16.48 7.14
CA LYS A 218 -12.80 -16.23 6.89
C LYS A 218 -12.44 -14.75 6.69
N TRP A 219 -13.44 -13.89 6.66
CA TRP A 219 -13.30 -12.45 6.58
C TRP A 219 -13.43 -11.86 7.98
N ILE A 220 -12.67 -10.82 8.28
CA ILE A 220 -12.77 -10.13 9.56
C ILE A 220 -13.20 -8.69 9.31
N ASP A 221 -13.96 -8.13 10.26
CA ASP A 221 -14.25 -6.72 10.28
C ASP A 221 -12.92 -5.95 10.41
N PRO A 222 -12.51 -5.16 9.39
CA PRO A 222 -11.26 -4.42 9.43
C PRO A 222 -11.13 -3.51 10.65
N LEU A 223 -12.24 -2.98 11.19
CA LEU A 223 -12.24 -2.12 12.37
C LEU A 223 -11.70 -2.82 13.63
N THR A 224 -11.68 -4.15 13.66
CA THR A 224 -11.16 -4.94 14.78
C THR A 224 -9.63 -5.06 14.79
N LEU A 225 -8.94 -4.61 13.74
CA LEU A 225 -7.48 -4.62 13.68
C LEU A 225 -6.84 -3.55 14.57
N TRP A 226 -7.53 -2.42 14.79
CA TRP A 226 -7.04 -1.32 15.62
C TRP A 226 -7.71 -1.35 17.00
N PRO A 227 -6.97 -1.05 18.08
CA PRO A 227 -7.55 -0.92 19.42
C PRO A 227 -8.52 0.28 19.54
#